data_AF-A0AAD6ADH3-F1
#
_entry.id   AF-A0AAD6ADH3-F1
#
_cell.length_a   1.000
_cell.length_b   1.000
_cell.length_c   1.000
_cell.angle_alpha   90.00
_cell.angle_beta   90.00
_cell.angle_gamma   90.00
#
_symmetry.space_group_name_H-M   'P 1'
#
loop_
_entity.id
_entity.type
_entity.pdbx_description
1 polymer ?
#
loop_
_entity_poly.entity_id
_entity_poly.type
_entity_poly.pdbx_seq_one_letter_code
_entity_poly.pdbx_strand_id
1 'polypeptide(L)'
;MFNVRGTDRGSFMSGKSVHNQRIERLWRDVRTCVTSKYYNTLHSLEMDGLLDVSSRGDLFAVHMTFLPKLKGDLEAFVEGWNNHHLRTERNRTPERLWHTGMMLHPINQPENLEDIQEPEVDWDVAADYGEDVDGVVVVPEFQYPLNEQQRAELQCLMDENEGQTEEATRNQYLLCRAYLV
;
A
#
# COMPACT_ATOMS: atom_id res chain seq x y z
N MET A 1 -30.46 11.63 18.73
CA MET A 1 -29.13 12.27 18.80
C MET A 1 -29.18 13.76 18.44
N PHE A 2 -29.89 14.16 17.36
CA PHE A 2 -30.09 15.59 17.01
C PHE A 2 -30.77 16.43 18.12
N ASN A 3 -31.74 15.85 18.84
CA ASN A 3 -32.48 16.56 19.90
C ASN A 3 -31.65 16.89 21.16
N VAL A 4 -30.42 16.37 21.29
CA VAL A 4 -29.62 16.57 22.52
C VAL A 4 -28.51 17.61 22.34
N ARG A 5 -27.99 17.82 21.13
CA ARG A 5 -26.76 18.62 20.90
C ARG A 5 -26.92 19.80 19.93
N GLY A 6 -28.09 19.97 19.33
CA GLY A 6 -28.38 21.01 18.33
C GLY A 6 -27.88 20.66 16.92
N THR A 7 -28.49 21.25 15.90
CA THR A 7 -28.05 21.20 14.50
C THR A 7 -26.99 22.29 14.23
N ASP A 8 -26.22 22.17 13.15
CA ASP A 8 -25.19 23.15 12.69
C ASP A 8 -23.81 23.14 13.37
N ARG A 9 -23.42 22.02 14.02
CA ARG A 9 -22.06 21.88 14.55
C ARG A 9 -21.04 21.28 13.59
N GLY A 10 -21.43 20.86 12.38
CA GLY A 10 -20.54 20.15 11.44
C GLY A 10 -19.98 18.80 11.95
N SER A 11 -20.19 18.46 13.22
CA SER A 11 -19.60 17.33 13.93
C SER A 11 -20.21 15.96 13.59
N PHE A 12 -21.15 15.92 12.64
CA PHE A 12 -21.81 14.70 12.22
C PHE A 12 -22.32 14.85 10.79
N MET A 13 -21.61 14.25 9.84
CA MET A 13 -22.11 14.09 8.47
C MET A 13 -23.03 12.89 8.43
N SER A 14 -24.33 13.12 8.25
CA SER A 14 -25.34 12.06 8.11
C SER A 14 -25.82 11.97 6.67
N GLY A 15 -25.70 10.79 6.08
CA GLY A 15 -26.12 10.51 4.70
C GLY A 15 -25.51 9.20 4.20
N LYS A 16 -26.02 8.64 3.10
CA LYS A 16 -25.34 7.51 2.44
C LYS A 16 -24.04 8.03 1.82
N SER A 17 -22.89 7.51 2.24
CA SER A 17 -21.61 7.78 1.60
C SER A 17 -21.57 7.10 0.22
N VAL A 18 -22.23 7.71 -0.75
CA VAL A 18 -22.29 7.21 -2.14
C VAL A 18 -21.18 7.79 -3.01
N HIS A 19 -20.56 8.87 -2.55
CA HIS A 19 -19.51 9.59 -3.25
C HIS A 19 -18.16 8.85 -3.19
N ASN A 20 -17.89 8.11 -2.11
CA ASN A 20 -16.62 7.40 -1.92
C ASN A 20 -16.59 5.97 -2.52
N GLN A 21 -17.69 5.50 -3.12
CA GLN A 21 -17.82 4.10 -3.56
C GLN A 21 -16.75 3.65 -4.55
N ARG A 22 -16.29 4.56 -5.42
CA ARG A 22 -15.26 4.25 -6.42
C ARG A 22 -13.89 4.04 -5.77
N ILE A 23 -13.53 4.89 -4.81
CA ILE A 23 -12.29 4.76 -4.02
C ILE A 23 -12.34 3.49 -3.17
N GLU A 24 -13.47 3.21 -2.50
CA GLU A 24 -13.65 1.96 -1.75
C GLU A 24 -13.55 0.71 -2.63
N ARG A 25 -14.04 0.78 -3.88
CA ARG A 25 -13.91 -0.34 -4.83
C ARG A 25 -12.45 -0.54 -5.23
N LEU A 26 -11.73 0.54 -5.53
CA LEU A 26 -10.30 0.51 -5.83
C LEU A 26 -9.52 -0.14 -4.69
N TRP A 27 -9.73 0.29 -3.45
CA TRP A 27 -9.04 -0.28 -2.28
C TRP A 27 -9.34 -1.77 -2.08
N ARG A 28 -10.58 -2.20 -2.35
CA ARG A 28 -10.92 -3.64 -2.35
C ARG A 28 -10.15 -4.40 -3.41
N ASP A 29 -10.03 -3.86 -4.62
CA ASP A 29 -9.31 -4.51 -5.71
C ASP A 29 -7.79 -4.54 -5.43
N VAL A 30 -7.21 -3.48 -4.86
CA VAL A 30 -5.82 -3.48 -4.36
C VAL A 30 -5.61 -4.55 -3.29
N ARG A 31 -6.55 -4.67 -2.33
CA ARG A 31 -6.48 -5.71 -1.29
C ARG A 31 -6.53 -7.10 -1.89
N THR A 32 -7.49 -7.36 -2.75
CA THR A 32 -7.70 -8.69 -3.34
C THR A 32 -6.56 -9.08 -4.29
N CYS A 33 -6.19 -8.19 -5.21
CA CYS A 33 -5.23 -8.52 -6.27
C CYS A 33 -3.77 -8.42 -5.85
N VAL A 34 -3.44 -7.55 -4.87
CA VAL A 34 -2.04 -7.25 -4.52
C VAL A 34 -1.75 -7.61 -3.07
N THR A 35 -2.36 -6.95 -2.09
CA THR A 35 -1.83 -6.97 -0.72
C THR A 35 -2.22 -8.20 0.10
N SER A 36 -3.27 -8.93 -0.27
CA SER A 36 -3.76 -10.10 0.48
C SER A 36 -2.70 -11.23 0.61
N LYS A 37 -1.99 -11.56 -0.47
CA LYS A 37 -0.94 -12.61 -0.45
C LYS A 37 0.24 -12.25 0.45
N TYR A 38 0.63 -10.98 0.46
CA TYR A 38 1.70 -10.46 1.32
C TYR A 38 1.29 -10.52 2.79
N TYR A 39 0.08 -10.05 3.08
CA TYR A 39 -0.50 -10.13 4.41
C TYR A 39 -0.55 -11.57 4.92
N ASN A 40 -1.05 -12.51 4.12
CA ASN A 40 -1.15 -13.92 4.50
C ASN A 40 0.23 -14.54 4.74
N THR A 41 1.19 -14.28 3.84
CA THR A 41 2.55 -14.82 3.97
C THR A 41 3.25 -14.29 5.23
N LEU A 42 3.24 -12.97 5.44
CA LEU A 42 3.86 -12.35 6.62
C LEU A 42 3.20 -12.83 7.92
N HIS A 43 1.87 -12.90 7.94
CA HIS A 43 1.16 -13.39 9.12
C HIS A 43 1.45 -14.88 9.40
N SER A 44 1.58 -15.71 8.36
CA SER A 44 1.99 -17.11 8.54
C SER A 44 3.41 -17.23 9.09
N LEU A 45 4.35 -16.39 8.63
CA LEU A 45 5.72 -16.37 9.13
C LEU A 45 5.77 -15.99 10.62
N GLU A 46 4.95 -15.03 11.04
CA GLU A 46 4.81 -14.62 12.44
C GLU A 46 4.22 -15.76 13.29
N MET A 47 3.13 -16.38 12.83
CA MET A 47 2.49 -17.51 13.52
C MET A 47 3.41 -18.73 13.66
N ASP A 48 4.30 -18.96 12.69
CA ASP A 48 5.29 -20.03 12.73
C ASP A 48 6.53 -19.68 13.60
N GLY A 49 6.61 -18.46 14.14
CA GLY A 49 7.78 -17.98 14.90
C GLY A 49 9.03 -17.74 14.03
N LEU A 50 8.84 -17.58 12.72
CA LEU A 50 9.91 -17.33 11.74
C LEU A 50 10.14 -15.85 11.45
N LEU A 51 9.20 -14.99 11.86
CA LEU A 51 9.27 -13.54 11.78
C LEU A 51 9.03 -12.97 13.17
N ASP A 52 10.05 -12.32 13.73
CA ASP A 52 9.93 -11.49 14.92
C ASP A 52 9.84 -10.01 14.52
N VAL A 53 8.68 -9.39 14.71
CA VAL A 53 8.43 -7.97 14.42
C VAL A 53 9.27 -7.02 15.29
N SER A 54 9.82 -7.50 16.40
CA SER A 54 10.72 -6.74 17.26
C SER A 54 12.19 -6.84 16.81
N SER A 55 12.51 -7.79 15.93
CA SER A 55 13.86 -8.03 15.43
C SER A 55 14.18 -7.13 14.22
N ARG A 56 15.19 -6.27 14.36
CA ARG A 56 15.68 -5.43 13.26
C ARG A 56 16.18 -6.25 12.07
N GLY A 57 16.75 -7.43 12.32
CA GLY A 57 17.23 -8.33 11.26
C GLY A 57 16.08 -8.91 10.45
N ASP A 58 15.02 -9.35 11.13
CA ASP A 58 13.84 -9.90 10.46
C ASP A 58 13.08 -8.81 9.70
N LEU A 59 12.94 -7.60 10.27
CA LEU A 59 12.40 -6.44 9.56
C LEU A 59 13.23 -6.14 8.31
N PHE A 60 14.56 -6.04 8.41
CA PHE A 60 15.42 -5.82 7.25
C PHE A 60 15.24 -6.91 6.18
N ALA A 61 15.16 -8.18 6.56
CA ALA A 61 14.92 -9.29 5.64
C ALA A 61 13.55 -9.19 4.95
N VAL A 62 12.52 -8.74 5.68
CA VAL A 62 11.20 -8.48 5.12
C VAL A 62 11.27 -7.37 4.08
N HIS A 63 11.91 -6.24 4.41
CA HIS A 63 12.06 -5.11 3.49
C HIS A 63 12.81 -5.50 2.22
N MET A 64 13.90 -6.25 2.33
CA MET A 64 14.66 -6.70 1.15
C MET A 64 13.85 -7.66 0.27
N THR A 65 13.09 -8.58 0.87
CA THR A 65 12.40 -9.64 0.12
C THR A 65 11.06 -9.19 -0.44
N PHE A 66 10.21 -8.59 0.40
CA PHE A 66 8.81 -8.33 0.05
C PHE A 66 8.60 -6.97 -0.59
N LEU A 67 9.40 -5.94 -0.23
CA LEU A 67 9.18 -4.58 -0.73
C LEU A 67 9.37 -4.45 -2.25
N PRO A 68 10.43 -5.00 -2.87
CA PRO A 68 10.58 -4.94 -4.32
C PRO A 68 9.45 -5.67 -5.06
N LYS A 69 9.00 -6.81 -4.53
CA LYS A 69 7.90 -7.59 -5.11
C LYS A 69 6.56 -6.89 -4.98
N LEU A 70 6.26 -6.33 -3.80
CA LEU A 70 5.06 -5.54 -3.57
C LEU A 70 5.02 -4.34 -4.52
N LYS A 71 6.15 -3.65 -4.70
CA LYS A 71 6.27 -2.55 -5.65
C LYS A 71 5.96 -3.00 -7.08
N GLY A 72 6.58 -4.08 -7.55
CA GLY A 72 6.33 -4.62 -8.89
C GLY A 72 4.87 -5.03 -9.11
N ASP A 73 4.24 -5.67 -8.13
CA ASP A 73 2.82 -6.00 -8.22
C ASP A 73 1.90 -4.78 -8.21
N LEU A 74 2.25 -3.73 -7.44
CA LEU A 74 1.51 -2.47 -7.45
C LEU A 74 1.65 -1.77 -8.81
N GLU A 75 2.85 -1.76 -9.40
CA GLU A 75 3.08 -1.23 -10.75
C GLU A 75 2.25 -1.99 -11.80
N ALA A 76 2.26 -3.31 -11.76
CA ALA A 76 1.44 -4.15 -12.63
C ALA A 76 -0.06 -3.95 -12.41
N PHE A 77 -0.49 -3.77 -11.16
CA PHE A 77 -1.88 -3.44 -10.84
C PHE A 77 -2.26 -2.08 -11.41
N VAL A 78 -1.42 -1.05 -11.27
CA VAL A 78 -1.67 0.29 -11.83
C VAL A 78 -1.81 0.22 -13.35
N GLU A 79 -0.91 -0.49 -14.03
CA GLU A 79 -0.97 -0.68 -15.48
C GLU A 79 -2.28 -1.37 -15.91
N GLY A 80 -2.62 -2.50 -15.27
CA GLY A 80 -3.83 -3.26 -15.59
C GLY A 80 -5.11 -2.51 -15.23
N TRP A 81 -5.13 -1.86 -14.07
CA TRP A 81 -6.28 -1.13 -13.58
C TRP A 81 -6.54 0.14 -14.39
N ASN A 82 -5.52 0.89 -14.80
CA ASN A 82 -5.76 2.10 -15.59
C ASN A 82 -6.22 1.81 -17.02
N ASN A 83 -5.90 0.61 -17.53
CA ASN A 83 -6.18 0.18 -18.90
C ASN A 83 -7.34 -0.81 -19.05
N HIS A 84 -8.03 -1.21 -17.97
CA HIS A 84 -9.15 -2.13 -18.08
C HIS A 84 -10.40 -1.46 -18.67
N HIS A 85 -11.21 -2.22 -19.39
CA HIS A 85 -12.42 -1.70 -20.04
C HIS A 85 -13.57 -1.59 -19.02
N LEU A 86 -14.13 -0.39 -18.86
CA LEU A 86 -15.30 -0.17 -18.02
C LEU A 86 -16.58 -0.38 -18.84
N ARG A 87 -17.33 -1.45 -18.53
CA ARG A 87 -18.59 -1.79 -19.20
C ARG A 87 -19.63 -0.66 -19.12
N THR A 88 -19.70 0.02 -17.98
CA THR A 88 -20.64 1.14 -17.74
C THR A 88 -20.27 2.41 -18.51
N GLU A 89 -19.02 2.52 -18.96
CA GLU A 89 -18.47 3.72 -19.62
C GLU A 89 -18.18 3.47 -21.11
N ARG A 90 -19.04 2.67 -21.75
CA ARG A 90 -18.93 2.29 -23.18
C ARG A 90 -17.58 1.66 -23.53
N ASN A 91 -17.05 0.83 -22.64
CA ASN A 91 -15.74 0.17 -22.77
C ASN A 91 -14.57 1.15 -22.90
N ARG A 92 -14.67 2.35 -22.33
CA ARG A 92 -13.51 3.23 -22.15
C ARG A 92 -12.70 2.77 -20.93
N THR A 93 -11.39 2.98 -20.98
CA THR A 93 -10.50 2.73 -19.85
C THR A 93 -10.52 3.90 -18.88
N PRO A 94 -10.22 3.69 -17.59
CA PRO A 94 -10.03 4.79 -16.63
C PRO A 94 -9.08 5.87 -17.16
N GLU A 95 -7.93 5.50 -17.73
CA GLU A 95 -6.97 6.43 -18.31
C GLU A 95 -7.58 7.25 -19.46
N ARG A 96 -8.34 6.62 -20.35
CA ARG A 96 -9.01 7.32 -21.44
C ARG A 96 -10.08 8.29 -20.93
N LEU A 97 -10.83 7.91 -19.88
CA LEU A 97 -11.80 8.79 -19.25
C LEU A 97 -11.12 9.99 -18.61
N TRP A 98 -9.97 9.77 -17.96
CA TRP A 98 -9.15 10.84 -17.38
C TRP A 98 -8.70 11.85 -18.45
N HIS A 99 -8.05 11.40 -19.53
CA HIS A 99 -7.62 12.30 -20.61
C HIS A 99 -8.79 13.01 -21.29
N THR A 100 -9.91 12.33 -21.50
CA THR A 100 -11.12 12.95 -22.07
C THR A 100 -11.66 14.04 -21.12
N GLY A 101 -11.67 13.76 -19.81
CA GLY A 101 -12.07 14.71 -18.78
C GLY A 101 -11.19 15.95 -18.77
N MET A 102 -9.87 15.77 -18.79
CA MET A 102 -8.90 16.88 -18.85
C MET A 102 -9.07 17.76 -20.10
N MET A 103 -9.39 17.16 -21.25
CA MET A 103 -9.63 17.92 -22.48
C MET A 103 -10.93 18.75 -22.43
N LEU A 104 -11.99 18.19 -21.85
CA LEU A 104 -13.30 18.85 -21.77
C LEU A 104 -13.33 19.89 -20.65
N HIS A 105 -12.60 19.64 -19.56
CA HIS A 105 -12.53 20.46 -18.37
C HIS A 105 -11.06 20.58 -17.95
N PRO A 106 -10.29 21.49 -18.58
CA PRO A 106 -8.92 21.73 -18.19
C PRO A 106 -8.87 22.18 -16.73
N ILE A 107 -8.24 21.37 -15.89
CA ILE A 107 -7.90 21.72 -14.53
C ILE A 107 -6.40 22.00 -14.49
N ASN A 108 -5.99 23.02 -13.74
CA ASN A 108 -4.57 23.22 -13.45
C ASN A 108 -4.12 22.01 -12.65
N GLN A 109 -3.24 21.19 -13.22
CA GLN A 109 -2.67 20.08 -12.47
C GLN A 109 -1.75 20.67 -11.40
N PRO A 110 -1.84 20.20 -10.15
CA PRO A 110 -0.85 20.53 -9.13
C PRO A 110 0.54 20.10 -9.61
N GLU A 111 1.50 21.03 -9.62
CA GLU A 111 2.87 20.77 -10.06
C GLU A 111 3.66 19.96 -9.01
N ASN A 112 3.25 20.05 -7.73
CA ASN A 112 3.81 19.27 -6.63
C ASN A 112 2.75 18.36 -5.98
N LEU A 113 3.19 17.25 -5.40
CA LEU A 113 2.31 16.39 -4.58
C LEU A 113 1.69 17.16 -3.40
N GLU A 114 2.41 18.15 -2.88
CA GLU A 114 1.96 19.07 -1.81
C GLU A 114 0.78 19.94 -2.23
N ASP A 115 0.58 20.15 -3.54
CA ASP A 115 -0.51 20.94 -4.11
C ASP A 115 -1.77 20.08 -4.35
N ILE A 116 -1.70 18.75 -4.18
CA ILE A 116 -2.87 17.83 -4.16
C ILE A 116 -3.55 17.85 -2.78
N GLN A 117 -3.68 19.03 -2.18
CA GLN A 117 -4.47 19.17 -0.96
C GLN A 117 -5.94 19.12 -1.35
N GLU A 118 -6.65 18.07 -0.93
CA GLU A 118 -8.10 18.13 -0.81
C GLU A 118 -8.41 19.15 0.29
N PRO A 119 -8.92 20.37 -0.02
CA PRO A 119 -9.05 21.45 0.97
C PRO A 119 -10.03 21.11 2.11
N GLU A 120 -10.81 20.05 1.93
CA GLU A 120 -11.78 19.53 2.89
C GLU A 120 -11.21 18.44 3.80
N VAL A 121 -10.03 17.90 3.49
CA VAL A 121 -9.36 16.85 4.27
C VAL A 121 -8.17 17.48 4.98
N ASP A 122 -8.37 17.73 6.27
CA ASP A 122 -7.29 18.06 7.19
C ASP A 122 -6.45 16.79 7.38
N TRP A 123 -5.37 16.65 6.60
CA TRP A 123 -4.47 15.50 6.67
C TRP A 123 -3.75 15.40 8.01
N ASP A 124 -3.52 16.52 8.69
CA ASP A 124 -2.94 16.51 10.03
C ASP A 124 -3.93 15.88 11.00
N VAL A 125 -5.22 16.19 10.92
CA VAL A 125 -6.27 15.52 11.74
C VAL A 125 -6.60 14.10 11.26
N ALA A 126 -6.53 13.83 9.96
CA ALA A 126 -6.80 12.50 9.40
C ALA A 126 -5.64 11.52 9.62
N ALA A 127 -4.42 12.02 9.73
CA ALA A 127 -3.22 11.26 10.09
C ALA A 127 -2.86 11.36 11.57
N ASP A 128 -3.45 12.28 12.34
CA ASP A 128 -3.44 12.32 13.80
C ASP A 128 -4.34 11.19 14.33
N TYR A 129 -3.79 9.99 14.22
CA TYR A 129 -4.21 8.87 15.01
C TYR A 129 -3.87 9.21 16.46
N GLY A 130 -4.84 9.72 17.22
CA GLY A 130 -4.67 10.00 18.65
C GLY A 130 -4.06 8.80 19.39
N GLU A 131 -3.53 9.01 20.60
CA GLU A 131 -2.77 8.00 21.36
C GLU A 131 -3.49 6.63 21.55
N ASP A 132 -4.81 6.58 21.33
CA ASP A 132 -5.67 5.40 21.46
C ASP A 132 -6.03 4.70 20.13
N VAL A 133 -5.37 4.99 19.01
CA VAL A 133 -5.58 4.21 17.77
C VAL A 133 -4.75 2.93 17.80
N ASP A 134 -5.42 1.83 18.14
CA ASP A 134 -4.93 0.48 17.99
C ASP A 134 -4.53 0.24 16.51
N GLY A 135 -3.23 0.21 16.20
CA GLY A 135 -2.71 -0.12 14.87
C GLY A 135 -1.78 0.88 14.17
N VAL A 136 -1.28 1.94 14.84
CA VAL A 136 -0.19 2.76 14.26
C VAL A 136 1.10 1.95 14.26
N VAL A 137 1.48 1.42 13.10
CA VAL A 137 2.73 0.67 12.92
C VAL A 137 3.89 1.65 12.76
N VAL A 138 4.62 1.90 13.86
CA VAL A 138 5.88 2.65 13.81
C VAL A 138 6.99 1.70 13.35
N VAL A 139 7.42 1.82 12.09
CA VAL A 139 8.58 1.09 11.58
C VAL A 139 9.85 1.76 12.09
N PRO A 140 10.70 1.09 12.89
CA PRO A 140 11.92 1.70 13.41
C PRO A 140 12.89 2.05 12.28
N GLU A 141 13.54 3.22 12.38
CA GLU A 141 14.70 3.51 11.55
C GLU A 141 15.89 2.65 12.00
N PHE A 142 16.50 1.92 11.07
CA PHE A 142 17.70 1.14 11.33
C PHE A 142 18.78 1.43 10.29
N GLN A 143 20.03 1.40 10.74
CA GLN A 143 21.18 1.47 9.84
C GLN A 143 21.26 0.18 9.02
N TYR A 144 21.61 0.32 7.75
CA TYR A 144 21.71 -0.80 6.85
C TYR A 144 22.84 -1.75 7.34
N PRO A 145 22.54 -3.00 7.71
CA PRO A 145 23.49 -3.87 8.40
C PRO A 145 24.61 -4.41 7.50
N LEU A 146 24.43 -4.40 6.17
CA LEU A 146 25.38 -4.95 5.20
C LEU A 146 26.19 -3.87 4.46
N ASN A 147 27.45 -4.20 4.17
CA ASN A 147 28.31 -3.43 3.28
C ASN A 147 27.93 -3.63 1.79
N GLU A 148 28.44 -2.80 0.88
CA GLU A 148 28.06 -2.85 -0.55
C GLU A 148 28.33 -4.22 -1.21
N GLN A 149 29.41 -4.91 -0.81
CA GLN A 149 29.74 -6.22 -1.36
C GLN A 149 28.74 -7.30 -0.89
N GLN A 150 28.45 -7.34 0.41
CA GLN A 150 27.47 -8.25 1.00
C GLN A 150 26.07 -8.01 0.44
N ARG A 151 25.73 -6.76 0.12
CA ARG A 151 24.47 -6.43 -0.58
C ARG A 151 24.42 -7.04 -1.97
N ALA A 152 25.48 -6.86 -2.76
CA ALA A 152 25.53 -7.40 -4.12
C ALA A 152 25.47 -8.94 -4.10
N GLU A 153 26.18 -9.57 -3.18
CA GLU A 153 26.13 -11.03 -2.97
C GLU A 153 24.72 -11.51 -2.60
N LEU A 154 24.08 -10.85 -1.63
CA LEU A 154 22.71 -11.17 -1.22
C LEU A 154 21.72 -10.95 -2.37
N GLN A 155 21.86 -9.87 -3.13
CA GLN A 155 21.01 -9.57 -4.29
C GLN A 155 21.12 -10.67 -5.35
N CYS A 156 22.35 -11.10 -5.69
CA CYS A 156 22.56 -12.21 -6.63
C CYS A 156 21.90 -13.51 -6.13
N LEU A 157 22.06 -13.84 -4.85
CA LEU A 157 21.41 -15.03 -4.27
C LEU A 157 19.89 -14.95 -4.31
N MET A 158 19.33 -13.77 -4.10
CA MET A 158 17.88 -13.54 -4.20
C MET A 158 17.38 -13.69 -5.63
N ASP A 159 18.10 -13.14 -6.61
CA ASP A 159 17.75 -13.21 -8.03
C ASP A 159 17.82 -14.65 -8.56
N GLU A 160 18.81 -15.44 -8.12
CA GLU A 160 18.92 -16.87 -8.46
C GLU A 160 17.75 -17.71 -7.92
N ASN A 161 17.16 -17.29 -6.81
CA ASN A 161 16.04 -17.98 -6.16
C ASN A 161 14.71 -17.27 -6.40
N GLU A 162 14.61 -16.47 -7.48
CA GLU A 162 13.39 -15.75 -7.79
C GLU A 162 12.26 -16.67 -8.24
N GLY A 163 11.14 -16.60 -7.51
CA GLY A 163 9.90 -17.26 -7.88
C GLY A 163 8.69 -16.37 -7.59
N GLN A 164 7.60 -16.63 -8.31
CA GLN A 164 6.34 -15.89 -8.18
C GLN A 164 5.37 -16.53 -7.15
N THR A 165 5.71 -17.71 -6.63
CA THR A 165 4.86 -18.41 -5.66
C THR A 165 5.08 -17.89 -4.24
N GLU A 166 4.06 -18.05 -3.40
CA GLU A 166 4.15 -17.70 -1.97
C GLU A 166 5.27 -18.49 -1.27
N GLU A 167 5.42 -19.77 -1.62
CA GLU A 167 6.49 -20.64 -1.11
C GLU A 167 7.89 -20.16 -1.54
N ALA A 168 8.05 -19.72 -2.80
CA ALA A 168 9.33 -19.15 -3.25
C ALA A 168 9.66 -17.86 -2.50
N THR A 169 8.66 -16.98 -2.31
CA THR A 169 8.84 -15.72 -1.56
C THR A 169 9.21 -16.00 -0.10
N ARG A 170 8.56 -17.00 0.52
CA ARG A 170 8.90 -17.45 1.87
C ARG A 170 10.33 -17.99 1.95
N ASN A 171 10.76 -18.80 0.98
CA ASN A 171 12.12 -19.33 0.94
C ASN A 171 13.17 -18.23 0.74
N GLN A 172 12.89 -17.23 -0.11
CA GLN A 172 13.75 -16.05 -0.27
C GLN A 172 13.88 -15.27 1.05
N TYR A 173 12.78 -15.09 1.79
CA TYR A 173 12.82 -14.46 3.11
C TYR A 173 13.71 -15.25 4.08
N LEU A 174 13.55 -16.57 4.14
CA LEU A 174 14.35 -17.42 5.03
C LEU A 174 15.84 -17.40 4.66
N LEU A 175 16.17 -17.35 3.37
CA LEU A 175 17.54 -17.21 2.89
C LEU A 175 18.12 -15.86 3.30
N CYS A 176 17.38 -14.77 3.11
CA CYS A 176 17.80 -13.43 3.52
C CYS A 176 18.01 -13.36 5.04
N ARG A 177 17.09 -13.93 5.82
CA ARG A 177 17.17 -13.99 7.28
C ARG A 177 18.41 -14.77 7.73
N ALA A 178 18.68 -15.93 7.13
CA ALA A 178 19.83 -16.75 7.46
C ALA A 178 21.18 -16.06 7.14
N TYR A 179 21.23 -15.19 6.13
CA TYR A 179 22.42 -14.42 5.79
C TYR A 179 22.73 -13.31 6.82
N LEU A 180 21.72 -12.84 7.56
CA LEU A 180 21.84 -11.73 8.51
C LEU A 180 22.18 -12.17 9.94
N VAL A 181 22.11 -13.47 10.23
CA VAL A 181 22.43 -14.09 11.53
C VAL A 181 23.88 -14.55 11.54
#